data_AF-A0A399EJC2-F1
#
_entry.id   AF-A0A399EJC2-F1
#
_cell.length_a   1.000
_cell.length_b   1.000
_cell.length_c   1.000
_cell.angle_alpha   90.00
_cell.angle_beta   90.00
_cell.angle_gamma   90.00
#
_symmetry.space_group_name_H-M   'P 1'
#
loop_
_entity.id
_entity.type
_entity.pdbx_description
1 polymer ?
#
loop_
_entity_poly.entity_id
_entity_poly.type
_entity_poly.pdbx_seq_one_letter_code
_entity_poly.pdbx_strand_id
1 'polypeptide(L)' 'MRLRAYKYRLYPTPAQAEFLAKQFGCCRYVYNWALEQKSRAYQESKKGLSRFELDKRLGP' A
#
# COMPACT_ATOMS: atom_id res chain seq x y z
N MET A 1 20.60 -21.32 -11.95
CA MET A 1 20.59 -19.85 -12.16
C MET A 1 20.56 -19.18 -10.79
N ARG A 2 21.51 -18.30 -10.46
CA ARG A 2 21.62 -17.68 -9.12
C ARG A 2 21.05 -16.26 -9.18
N LEU A 3 20.00 -15.97 -8.41
CA LEU A 3 19.42 -14.62 -8.33
C LEU A 3 20.42 -13.69 -7.62
N ARG A 4 20.77 -12.57 -8.26
CA ARG A 4 21.59 -11.52 -7.66
C ARG A 4 20.68 -10.47 -7.03
N ALA A 5 20.91 -10.15 -5.76
CA ALA A 5 20.25 -9.04 -5.07
C ALA A 5 21.27 -7.93 -4.83
N TYR A 6 20.84 -6.69 -4.98
CA TYR A 6 21.66 -5.50 -4.75
C TYR A 6 21.09 -4.70 -3.58
N LYS A 7 21.98 -4.19 -2.72
CA LYS A 7 21.63 -3.34 -1.58
C LYS A 7 22.29 -1.99 -1.76
N TYR A 8 21.48 -0.94 -1.80
CA TYR A 8 21.95 0.43 -1.98
C TYR A 8 21.47 1.31 -0.81
N ARG A 9 22.27 2.33 -0.48
CA ARG A 9 21.85 3.43 0.39
C ARG A 9 21.61 4.66 -0.47
N LEU A 10 20.43 5.26 -0.33
CA LEU A 10 20.06 6.48 -1.02
C LEU A 10 20.39 7.69 -0.14
N TYR A 11 20.85 8.78 -0.77
CA TYR A 11 21.07 10.07 -0.14
C TYR A 11 20.21 11.11 -0.89
N PRO A 12 18.89 11.15 -0.64
CA PRO A 12 17.99 12.01 -1.38
C PRO A 12 18.22 13.50 -1.04
N THR A 13 18.02 14.37 -2.03
CA THR A 13 17.88 15.81 -1.77
C THR A 13 16.61 16.09 -0.96
N PRO A 14 16.47 17.27 -0.33
CA PRO A 14 15.25 17.61 0.41
C PRO A 14 13.96 17.43 -0.41
N ALA A 15 13.95 17.86 -1.68
CA ALA A 15 12.80 17.70 -2.56
C ALA A 15 12.50 16.22 -2.88
N GLN A 16 13.52 15.39 -3.06
CA GLN A 16 13.35 13.95 -3.27
C GLN A 16 12.81 13.26 -2.01
N ALA A 17 13.31 13.63 -0.84
CA ALA A 17 12.85 13.08 0.44
C ALA A 17 11.37 13.40 0.68
N GLU A 18 10.95 14.63 0.40
CA GLU A 18 9.54 15.04 0.49
C GLU A 18 8.67 14.25 -0.49
N PHE A 19 9.11 14.12 -1.74
CA PHE A 19 8.39 13.34 -2.75
C PHE A 19 8.23 11.89 -2.31
N LEU A 20 9.31 11.23 -1.87
CA LEU A 20 9.28 9.86 -1.38
C LEU A 20 8.37 9.69 -0.17
N ALA A 21 8.41 10.64 0.78
CA ALA A 21 7.54 10.62 1.95
C ALA A 21 6.05 10.69 1.55
N LYS A 22 5.69 11.55 0.59
CA LYS A 22 4.32 11.63 0.04
C LYS A 22 3.92 10.31 -0.62
N GLN A 23 4.76 9.78 -1.51
CA GLN A 23 4.46 8.52 -2.21
C GLN A 23 4.29 7.35 -1.25
N PHE A 24 5.24 7.14 -0.32
CA PHE A 24 5.16 6.05 0.65
C PHE A 24 4.01 6.25 1.64
N GLY A 25 3.71 7.50 2.02
CA GLY A 25 2.56 7.84 2.84
C GLY A 25 1.24 7.45 2.18
N CYS A 26 1.04 7.84 0.92
CA CYS A 26 -0.15 7.48 0.14
C CYS A 26 -0.29 5.96 0.00
N CYS A 27 0.77 5.25 -0.37
CA CYS A 27 0.76 3.79 -0.48
C CYS A 27 0.42 3.11 0.85
N ARG A 28 1.04 3.56 1.95
CA ARG A 28 0.80 3.02 3.30
C ARG A 28 -0.64 3.24 3.73
N TYR A 29 -1.18 4.43 3.47
CA TYR A 29 -2.57 4.75 3.78
C TYR A 29 -3.53 3.82 3.05
N VAL A 30 -3.43 3.72 1.72
CA VAL A 30 -4.32 2.88 0.91
C VAL A 30 -4.22 1.40 1.32
N TYR A 31 -3.01 0.92 1.58
CA TYR A 31 -2.80 -0.46 2.04
C TYR A 31 -3.47 -0.72 3.40
N ASN A 32 -3.24 0.15 4.38
CA ASN A 32 -3.82 -0.01 5.72
C ASN A 32 -5.35 0.09 5.69
N TRP A 33 -5.88 1.05 4.92
CA TRP A 33 -7.32 1.16 4.72
C TRP A 33 -7.91 -0.10 4.08
N ALA A 34 -7.30 -0.63 3.02
CA ALA A 34 -7.76 -1.84 2.35
C ALA A 34 -7.70 -3.08 3.27
N LEU A 35 -6.64 -3.19 4.08
CA LEU A 35 -6.49 -4.25 5.06
C LEU A 35 -7.59 -4.18 6.12
N GLU A 36 -7.89 -2.98 6.62
CA GLU A 36 -8.98 -2.77 7.57
C GLU A 36 -10.34 -3.16 6.98
N GLN A 37 -10.64 -2.72 5.76
CA GLN A 37 -11.90 -3.06 5.07
C GLN A 37 -12.06 -4.58 4.91
N LYS A 38 -10.99 -5.27 4.52
CA LYS A 38 -10.99 -6.74 4.41
C LYS A 38 -11.20 -7.43 5.75
N SER A 39 -10.53 -6.93 6.80
CA SER A 39 -10.66 -7.48 8.15
C SER A 39 -12.08 -7.37 8.66
N ARG A 40 -12.70 -6.18 8.53
CA ARG A 40 -14.10 -5.93 8.90
C ARG A 40 -15.07 -6.83 8.13
N ALA A 41 -14.97 -6.85 6.80
CA ALA A 41 -15.83 -7.69 5.96
C ALA A 41 -15.75 -9.18 6.32
N TYR A 42 -14.54 -9.67 6.64
CA TYR A 42 -14.36 -11.05 7.05
C TYR A 42 -14.92 -11.34 8.44
N GLN A 43 -14.80 -10.41 9.39
CA GLN A 43 -15.40 -10.55 10.72
C GLN A 43 -16.92 -10.65 10.66
N GLU A 44 -17.56 -9.83 9.82
CA GLU A 44 -19.02 -9.75 9.70
C GLU A 44 -19.62 -10.91 8.89
N SER A 45 -19.00 -11.26 7.77
CA SER A 45 -19.62 -12.15 6.77
C SER A 45 -18.84 -13.44 6.48
N LYS A 46 -17.64 -13.59 7.06
CA LYS A 46 -16.65 -14.64 6.72
C LYS A 46 -16.25 -14.67 5.24
N LYS A 47 -16.53 -13.60 4.49
CA LYS A 47 -16.14 -13.42 3.10
C LYS A 47 -15.11 -12.30 2.98
N GLY A 48 -14.13 -12.50 2.09
CA GLY A 48 -13.12 -11.48 1.79
C GLY A 48 -13.59 -10.54 0.68
N LEU A 49 -13.07 -9.31 0.67
CA LEU A 49 -13.26 -8.35 -0.42
C LEU A 49 -12.22 -8.57 -1.52
N SER A 50 -12.67 -8.55 -2.77
CA SER A 50 -11.80 -8.48 -3.94
C SER A 50 -11.15 -7.11 -4.07
N ARG A 51 -10.09 -7.03 -4.87
CA ARG A 51 -9.45 -5.75 -5.21
C ARG A 51 -10.43 -4.78 -5.89
N PHE A 52 -11.25 -5.27 -6.83
CA PHE A 52 -12.20 -4.42 -7.56
C PHE A 52 -13.27 -3.80 -6.65
N GLU A 53 -13.70 -4.52 -5.62
CA GLU A 53 -14.63 -3.98 -4.62
C GLU A 53 -13.98 -2.90 -3.75
N LEU A 54 -12.72 -3.09 -3.37
CA LEU A 54 -11.96 -2.07 -2.63
C LEU A 54 -11.77 -0.81 -3.47
N ASP A 55 -11.37 -0.96 -4.74
CA ASP A 55 -11.20 0.17 -5.66
C ASP A 55 -12.51 0.96 -5.82
N LYS A 56 -13.65 0.27 -5.95
CA LYS A 56 -14.98 0.90 -6.01
C LYS A 56 -15.35 1.65 -4.72
N ARG A 57 -14.90 1.17 -3.56
CA ARG A 57 -15.16 1.80 -2.25
C ARG A 57 -14.27 3.00 -1.98
N LEU A 58 -13.04 3.00 -2.48
CA LEU A 58 -12.09 4.10 -2.27
C LEU A 58 -12.54 5.38 -3.00
N GLY A 59 -13.30 5.22 -4.08
CA GLY A 59 -13.73 6.32 -4.94
C GLY A 59 -12.71 6.64 -6.04
N PRO A 60 -13.09 7.47 -7.02
CA PRO A 60 -12.16 8.03 -8.00
C PRO A 60 -11.11 8.94 -7.34
#